data_AF-A0A7R6SVW0-F1
#
_entry.id   AF-A0A7R6SVW0-F1
#
_cell.length_a   1.000
_cell.length_b   1.000
_cell.length_c   1.000
_cell.angle_alpha   90.00
_cell.angle_beta   90.00
_cell.angle_gamma   90.00
#
_symmetry.space_group_name_H-M   'P 1'
#
loop_
_entity.id
_entity.type
_entity.pdbx_description
1 polymer ?
#
loop_
_entity_poly.entity_id
_entity_poly.type
_entity_poly.pdbx_seq_one_letter_code
_entity_poly.pdbx_strand_id
1 'polypeptide(L)'
;MNLTKLMIGLCAALAISSLNANASVSWNFKTTNSGDYRVSSTTSGSYEFVSGGSGAVTTLSAWSAPVSGSSQITNVNSLLAHNQYGLVIDQDGYGADGSGYGNSGGDSHAIDNGGKYEFVMFDFGDKDFSLDAFDIGWYSGDSDVTVMAYQGGTPGSQPAEHINGVNLSGLAANGWSVISHHSNPGTGSESVNSNLEPVYSSYWIIGAYMSAVGAGSGDMITDSNWDGIKLAGITGTISSPPPTNSVPEPSTLLMMALGLAVVSRKTILDKIKKI
;
A
#
# COMPACT_ATOMS: atom_id res chain seq x y z
N MET A 1 46.38 -24.63 52.00
CA MET A 1 46.77 -23.37 51.30
C MET A 1 47.12 -23.78 49.87
N ASN A 2 46.40 -23.44 48.81
CA ASN A 2 45.73 -22.16 48.51
C ASN A 2 44.43 -22.36 47.69
N LEU A 3 43.42 -21.56 48.06
CA LEU A 3 42.28 -21.17 47.22
C LEU A 3 42.75 -20.27 46.06
N THR A 4 41.84 -20.03 45.10
CA THR A 4 41.79 -19.00 44.03
C THR A 4 42.20 -19.50 42.63
N LYS A 5 41.48 -19.22 41.52
CA LYS A 5 40.34 -18.34 41.24
C LYS A 5 39.64 -18.85 39.97
N LEU A 6 38.33 -19.02 40.06
CA LEU A 6 37.40 -19.14 38.94
C LEU A 6 37.09 -17.70 38.47
N MET A 7 37.39 -17.36 37.21
CA MET A 7 36.83 -16.16 36.56
C MET A 7 36.18 -16.58 35.25
N ILE A 8 34.87 -16.84 35.33
CA ILE A 8 33.97 -16.90 34.19
C ILE A 8 33.58 -15.45 33.91
N GLY A 9 34.16 -14.84 32.89
CA GLY A 9 33.72 -13.54 32.37
C GLY A 9 32.60 -13.76 31.35
N LEU A 10 31.36 -13.46 31.73
CA LEU A 10 30.24 -13.38 30.80
C LEU A 10 29.75 -11.92 30.77
N CYS A 11 30.36 -11.10 29.92
CA CYS A 11 29.81 -9.80 29.56
C CYS A 11 28.83 -10.01 28.40
N ALA A 12 27.56 -10.24 28.71
CA ALA A 12 26.48 -10.17 27.73
C ALA A 12 25.76 -8.82 27.90
N ALA A 13 26.21 -7.81 27.16
CA ALA A 13 25.41 -6.61 26.94
C ALA A 13 24.35 -6.94 25.89
N LEU A 14 23.16 -7.35 26.32
CA LEU A 14 22.00 -7.52 25.46
C LEU A 14 21.28 -6.17 25.35
N ALA A 15 21.59 -5.42 24.28
CA ALA A 15 20.75 -4.30 23.87
C ALA A 15 19.44 -4.88 23.32
N ILE A 16 18.36 -4.75 24.09
CA ILE A 16 17.01 -5.11 23.66
C ILE A 16 16.52 -3.94 22.78
N SER A 17 16.81 -3.99 21.48
CA SER A 17 16.08 -3.16 20.52
C SER A 17 14.66 -3.69 20.45
N SER A 18 13.68 -2.90 20.87
CA SER A 18 12.26 -3.19 20.64
C SER A 18 12.04 -3.36 19.14
N LEU A 19 11.73 -4.58 18.70
CA LEU A 19 11.32 -4.84 17.32
C LEU A 19 9.97 -4.14 17.13
N ASN A 20 9.89 -3.23 16.16
CA ASN A 20 8.61 -2.62 15.79
C ASN A 20 7.69 -3.73 15.25
N ALA A 21 6.53 -3.91 15.88
CA ALA A 21 5.51 -4.83 15.41
C ALA A 21 4.79 -4.19 14.22
N ASN A 22 5.27 -4.50 13.02
CA ASN A 22 4.64 -4.10 11.77
C ASN A 22 3.48 -5.05 11.46
N ALA A 23 2.27 -4.51 11.28
CA ALA A 23 1.09 -5.30 10.97
C ALA A 23 0.84 -5.31 9.46
N SER A 24 0.77 -6.50 8.87
CA SER A 24 0.31 -6.66 7.49
C SER A 24 -1.19 -6.38 7.41
N VAL A 25 -1.60 -5.66 6.37
CA VAL A 25 -2.97 -5.23 6.14
C VAL A 25 -3.29 -5.36 4.65
N SER A 26 -4.50 -5.82 4.35
CA SER A 26 -5.00 -5.91 2.98
C SER A 26 -6.39 -5.30 2.86
N TRP A 27 -6.63 -4.64 1.72
CA TRP A 27 -7.94 -4.13 1.32
C TRP A 27 -8.39 -4.87 0.07
N ASN A 28 -9.62 -5.39 0.11
CA ASN A 28 -10.29 -6.00 -1.03
C ASN A 28 -11.34 -5.02 -1.55
N PHE A 29 -11.17 -4.60 -2.79
CA PHE A 29 -12.06 -3.64 -3.44
C PHE A 29 -13.18 -4.31 -4.26
N LYS A 30 -13.16 -5.64 -4.40
CA LYS A 30 -14.21 -6.38 -5.08
C LYS A 30 -15.50 -6.38 -4.27
N THR A 31 -16.63 -6.33 -4.96
CA THR A 31 -17.95 -6.63 -4.40
C THR A 31 -18.47 -7.98 -4.89
N THR A 32 -19.39 -8.61 -4.16
CA THR A 32 -20.03 -9.86 -4.61
C THR A 32 -21.07 -9.65 -5.70
N ASN A 33 -21.41 -8.39 -6.00
CA ASN A 33 -22.46 -8.04 -6.92
C ASN A 33 -21.91 -7.76 -8.32
N SER A 34 -22.66 -8.19 -9.34
CA SER A 34 -22.44 -7.79 -10.72
C SER A 34 -22.93 -6.35 -10.94
N GLY A 35 -22.11 -5.53 -11.59
CA GLY A 35 -22.39 -4.11 -11.87
C GLY A 35 -21.49 -3.16 -11.09
N ASP A 36 -21.44 -1.92 -11.55
CA ASP A 36 -20.61 -0.88 -10.95
C ASP A 36 -21.38 -0.15 -9.87
N TYR A 37 -20.85 -0.23 -8.65
CA TYR A 37 -21.40 0.45 -7.48
C TYR A 37 -20.53 1.64 -7.20
N ARG A 38 -21.14 2.83 -7.16
CA ARG A 38 -20.39 3.99 -6.69
C ARG A 38 -19.97 3.75 -5.27
N VAL A 39 -18.71 4.03 -5.04
CA VAL A 39 -18.23 4.15 -3.68
C VAL A 39 -18.98 5.36 -3.10
N SER A 40 -19.61 5.23 -1.92
CA SER A 40 -20.70 6.12 -1.44
C SER A 40 -20.31 7.60 -1.21
N SER A 41 -21.26 8.53 -1.40
CA SER A 41 -21.10 9.99 -1.58
C SER A 41 -21.10 10.88 -0.31
N THR A 42 -20.84 10.36 0.88
CA THR A 42 -20.98 11.14 2.13
C THR A 42 -19.85 12.14 2.43
N THR A 43 -18.75 12.14 1.65
CA THR A 43 -17.52 12.90 1.98
C THR A 43 -16.86 13.53 0.75
N SER A 44 -17.59 14.36 -0.01
CA SER A 44 -17.02 15.28 -1.02
C SER A 44 -15.90 14.65 -1.89
N GLY A 45 -16.10 13.41 -2.30
CA GLY A 45 -15.23 12.67 -3.21
C GLY A 45 -14.19 11.72 -2.60
N SER A 46 -14.00 11.68 -1.28
CA SER A 46 -13.04 10.76 -0.65
C SER A 46 -13.74 9.56 -0.01
N TYR A 47 -13.22 8.35 -0.26
CA TYR A 47 -13.89 7.08 0.09
C TYR A 47 -13.14 6.22 1.08
N GLU A 48 -13.79 5.82 2.17
CA GLU A 48 -13.16 4.98 3.19
C GLU A 48 -13.37 3.48 2.90
N PHE A 49 -12.28 2.74 2.81
CA PHE A 49 -12.28 1.28 2.80
C PHE A 49 -11.65 0.74 4.07
N VAL A 50 -12.35 -0.20 4.71
CA VAL A 50 -11.88 -0.89 5.91
C VAL A 50 -11.24 -2.21 5.51
N SER A 51 -10.05 -2.48 6.02
CA SER A 51 -9.35 -3.74 5.78
C SER A 51 -10.12 -4.93 6.36
N GLY A 52 -10.07 -6.06 5.66
CA GLY A 52 -10.60 -7.31 6.18
C GLY A 52 -9.73 -7.81 7.33
N GLY A 53 -10.15 -7.62 8.58
CA GLY A 53 -9.55 -8.25 9.76
C GLY A 53 -8.70 -7.36 10.67
N SER A 54 -8.22 -6.20 10.23
CA SER A 54 -7.48 -5.25 11.10
C SER A 54 -8.24 -3.98 11.45
N GLY A 55 -9.34 -3.68 10.74
CA GLY A 55 -10.12 -2.45 10.96
C GLY A 55 -9.41 -1.17 10.52
N ALA A 56 -8.30 -1.30 9.77
CA ALA A 56 -7.56 -0.15 9.25
C ALA A 56 -8.33 0.49 8.09
N VAL A 57 -8.41 1.82 8.12
CA VAL A 57 -9.07 2.62 7.08
C VAL A 57 -8.03 3.17 6.11
N THR A 58 -8.33 3.11 4.82
CA THR A 58 -7.69 3.91 3.77
C THR A 58 -8.76 4.73 3.06
N THR A 59 -8.40 5.97 2.71
CA THR A 59 -9.25 6.90 2.00
C THR A 59 -8.81 6.98 0.54
N LEU A 60 -9.74 6.81 -0.40
CA LEU A 60 -9.45 6.78 -1.84
C LEU A 60 -9.96 8.03 -2.52
N SER A 61 -9.25 8.45 -3.57
CA SER A 61 -9.71 9.46 -4.52
C SER A 61 -9.30 9.08 -5.95
N ALA A 62 -10.16 9.37 -6.91
CA ALA A 62 -9.93 9.13 -8.33
C ALA A 62 -9.52 10.41 -9.06
N TRP A 63 -8.57 10.26 -9.97
CA TRP A 63 -7.94 11.35 -10.68
C TRP A 63 -7.75 11.00 -12.14
N SER A 64 -7.80 12.05 -12.97
CA SER A 64 -7.56 11.91 -14.40
C SER A 64 -6.66 13.04 -14.89
N ALA A 65 -5.74 12.71 -15.79
CA ALA A 65 -4.87 13.66 -16.46
C ALA A 65 -4.86 13.39 -17.97
N PRO A 66 -4.84 14.41 -18.83
CA PRO A 66 -4.83 14.18 -20.27
C PRO A 66 -3.49 13.59 -20.73
N VAL A 67 -3.55 12.67 -21.71
CA VAL A 67 -2.34 12.05 -22.30
C VAL A 67 -1.55 12.97 -23.22
N SER A 68 -2.11 14.12 -23.57
CA SER A 68 -1.47 15.13 -24.41
C SER A 68 -1.91 16.55 -24.06
N GLY A 69 -1.06 17.53 -24.34
CA GLY A 69 -1.31 18.95 -24.08
C GLY A 69 -0.87 19.43 -22.70
N SER A 70 -1.17 20.69 -22.39
CA SER A 70 -0.81 21.37 -21.12
C SER A 70 -1.90 21.28 -20.05
N SER A 71 -2.88 20.40 -20.24
CA SER A 71 -4.02 20.28 -19.35
C SER A 71 -3.64 19.48 -18.10
N GLN A 72 -4.26 19.86 -16.98
CA GLN A 72 -3.80 19.48 -15.64
C GLN A 72 -4.58 18.28 -15.08
N ILE A 73 -4.01 17.61 -14.08
CA ILE A 73 -4.69 16.60 -13.26
C ILE A 73 -5.98 17.21 -12.72
N THR A 74 -7.07 16.46 -12.85
CA THR A 74 -8.41 16.84 -12.37
C THR A 74 -8.95 15.75 -11.47
N ASN A 75 -9.60 16.17 -10.39
CA ASN A 75 -10.32 15.25 -9.52
C ASN A 75 -11.57 14.71 -10.22
N VAL A 76 -11.71 13.38 -10.29
CA VAL A 76 -12.85 12.69 -10.89
C VAL A 76 -13.51 11.75 -9.89
N ASN A 77 -13.52 12.13 -8.61
CA ASN A 77 -14.04 11.30 -7.54
C ASN A 77 -15.48 10.84 -7.79
N SER A 78 -16.34 11.71 -8.34
CA SER A 78 -17.72 11.35 -8.69
C SER A 78 -17.81 10.15 -9.63
N LEU A 79 -16.72 9.81 -10.33
CA LEU A 79 -16.57 8.73 -11.29
C LEU A 79 -16.03 7.43 -10.70
N LEU A 80 -15.55 7.42 -9.44
CA LEU A 80 -15.03 6.21 -8.82
C LEU A 80 -16.14 5.24 -8.45
N ALA A 81 -16.01 4.00 -8.92
CA ALA A 81 -16.90 2.89 -8.59
C ALA A 81 -16.09 1.62 -8.31
N HIS A 82 -16.80 0.56 -7.93
CA HIS A 82 -16.23 -0.78 -7.83
C HIS A 82 -17.25 -1.86 -8.21
N ASN A 83 -16.75 -3.00 -8.69
CA ASN A 83 -17.55 -4.15 -9.10
C ASN A 83 -16.90 -5.46 -8.64
N GLN A 84 -17.37 -6.60 -9.18
CA GLN A 84 -16.84 -7.93 -8.86
C GLN A 84 -15.36 -8.15 -9.22
N TYR A 85 -14.77 -7.26 -10.02
CA TYR A 85 -13.38 -7.34 -10.43
C TYR A 85 -12.49 -6.31 -9.71
N GLY A 86 -13.04 -5.20 -9.20
CA GLY A 86 -12.27 -4.21 -8.43
C GLY A 86 -12.77 -2.79 -8.63
N LEU A 87 -11.91 -1.82 -8.29
CA LEU A 87 -12.13 -0.40 -8.55
C LEU A 87 -12.12 -0.10 -10.06
N VAL A 88 -12.94 0.87 -10.45
CA VAL A 88 -13.07 1.38 -11.82
C VAL A 88 -13.28 2.91 -11.78
N ILE A 89 -12.94 3.61 -12.86
CA ILE A 89 -13.29 5.01 -13.07
C ILE A 89 -14.27 5.08 -14.26
N ASP A 90 -15.53 5.38 -13.98
CA ASP A 90 -16.59 5.35 -14.99
C ASP A 90 -16.81 6.75 -15.58
N GLN A 91 -16.13 7.04 -16.70
CA GLN A 91 -16.21 8.33 -17.41
C GLN A 91 -17.32 8.44 -18.46
N ASP A 92 -18.13 7.40 -18.68
CA ASP A 92 -19.18 7.43 -19.71
C ASP A 92 -20.54 7.87 -19.13
N GLY A 93 -20.93 9.13 -19.42
CA GLY A 93 -22.31 9.48 -19.77
C GLY A 93 -23.48 9.14 -18.83
N TYR A 94 -23.28 8.97 -17.52
CA TYR A 94 -24.30 8.74 -16.47
C TYR A 94 -25.02 7.37 -16.50
N GLY A 95 -24.98 6.57 -15.43
CA GLY A 95 -25.10 7.03 -14.05
C GLY A 95 -24.57 6.06 -13.00
N ALA A 96 -23.64 6.60 -12.24
CA ALA A 96 -23.40 6.43 -10.82
C ALA A 96 -24.63 6.26 -9.92
N ASP A 97 -25.77 6.77 -10.36
CA ASP A 97 -26.85 7.30 -9.52
C ASP A 97 -28.27 7.02 -10.07
N GLY A 98 -28.42 6.16 -11.08
CA GLY A 98 -29.72 5.54 -11.39
C GLY A 98 -30.72 6.36 -12.23
N SER A 99 -30.32 7.40 -12.98
CA SER A 99 -31.22 7.94 -14.02
C SER A 99 -30.52 8.52 -15.25
N GLY A 100 -30.43 7.70 -16.31
CA GLY A 100 -30.58 8.14 -17.70
C GLY A 100 -29.33 8.24 -18.59
N TYR A 101 -29.04 7.10 -19.25
CA TYR A 101 -28.27 6.92 -20.50
C TYR A 101 -26.75 6.76 -20.47
N GLY A 102 -26.28 5.75 -19.74
CA GLY A 102 -24.92 5.22 -19.79
C GLY A 102 -24.94 3.72 -19.50
N ASN A 103 -25.59 2.96 -20.40
CA ASN A 103 -25.42 1.51 -20.47
C ASN A 103 -24.78 1.22 -21.82
N SER A 104 -23.49 1.49 -21.95
CA SER A 104 -22.68 0.75 -22.92
C SER A 104 -22.58 -0.67 -22.38
N GLY A 105 -23.60 -1.48 -22.62
CA GLY A 105 -23.66 -2.86 -22.16
C GLY A 105 -22.36 -3.60 -22.49
N GLY A 106 -21.58 -3.87 -21.46
CA GLY A 106 -20.24 -4.44 -21.51
C GLY A 106 -19.49 -4.07 -20.22
N ASP A 107 -18.50 -4.87 -19.83
CA ASP A 107 -17.62 -4.62 -18.67
C ASP A 107 -16.68 -3.40 -18.88
N SER A 108 -17.11 -2.37 -19.63
CA SER A 108 -16.31 -1.33 -20.29
C SER A 108 -15.71 -0.23 -19.40
N HIS A 109 -15.83 -0.33 -18.07
CA HIS A 109 -15.30 0.67 -17.15
C HIS A 109 -14.01 0.15 -16.53
N ALA A 110 -12.90 0.85 -16.75
CA ALA A 110 -11.60 0.48 -16.22
C ALA A 110 -10.95 1.71 -15.56
N ILE A 111 -9.80 1.50 -14.93
CA ILE A 111 -8.80 2.57 -14.77
C ILE A 111 -7.92 2.42 -15.99
N ASP A 112 -7.93 3.40 -16.89
CA ASP A 112 -7.24 3.30 -18.17
C ASP A 112 -6.30 4.48 -18.50
N ASN A 113 -5.50 4.32 -19.55
CA ASN A 113 -4.72 5.41 -20.16
C ASN A 113 -5.24 5.79 -21.56
N GLY A 114 -6.49 5.41 -21.85
CA GLY A 114 -7.15 5.52 -23.14
C GLY A 114 -7.67 6.91 -23.43
N GLY A 115 -6.76 7.84 -23.74
CA GLY A 115 -7.10 9.25 -24.01
C GLY A 115 -6.99 10.16 -22.79
N LYS A 116 -7.05 9.60 -21.58
CA LYS A 116 -6.58 10.24 -20.33
C LYS A 116 -5.88 9.19 -19.49
N TYR A 117 -4.83 9.58 -18.78
CA TYR A 117 -4.30 8.80 -17.68
C TYR A 117 -5.28 8.82 -16.51
N GLU A 118 -5.66 7.66 -16.03
CA GLU A 118 -6.51 7.50 -14.87
C GLU A 118 -5.77 6.77 -13.76
N PHE A 119 -6.00 7.23 -12.52
CA PHE A 119 -5.34 6.67 -11.36
C PHE A 119 -6.14 6.91 -10.09
N VAL A 120 -5.91 6.05 -9.11
CA VAL A 120 -6.47 6.13 -7.76
C VAL A 120 -5.36 6.50 -6.80
N MET A 121 -5.62 7.50 -5.96
CA MET A 121 -4.77 7.86 -4.84
C MET A 121 -5.35 7.27 -3.56
N PHE A 122 -4.48 6.61 -2.80
CA PHE A 122 -4.73 6.07 -1.47
C PHE A 122 -4.12 6.98 -0.42
N ASP A 123 -4.91 7.32 0.57
CA ASP A 123 -4.57 8.13 1.74
C ASP A 123 -4.71 7.26 2.98
N PHE A 124 -3.65 7.13 3.76
CA PHE A 124 -3.60 6.36 4.99
C PHE A 124 -3.66 7.25 6.25
N GLY A 125 -3.96 8.54 6.06
CA GLY A 125 -3.99 9.58 7.09
C GLY A 125 -2.59 9.81 7.67
N ASP A 126 -2.49 9.85 8.99
CA ASP A 126 -1.23 10.04 9.70
C ASP A 126 -0.37 8.76 9.79
N LYS A 127 -0.75 7.69 9.08
CA LYS A 127 -0.03 6.40 9.11
C LYS A 127 0.97 6.32 7.99
N ASP A 128 2.11 5.70 8.27
CA ASP A 128 3.08 5.29 7.26
C ASP A 128 2.71 3.89 6.76
N PHE A 129 2.42 3.78 5.47
CA PHE A 129 2.09 2.50 4.84
C PHE A 129 3.16 2.14 3.81
N SER A 130 3.67 0.91 3.90
CA SER A 130 4.47 0.27 2.85
C SER A 130 3.56 -0.57 1.99
N LEU A 131 3.48 -0.26 0.69
CA LEU A 131 2.72 -1.04 -0.27
C LEU A 131 3.59 -2.20 -0.77
N ASP A 132 3.19 -3.43 -0.43
CA ASP A 132 3.96 -4.64 -0.76
C ASP A 132 3.49 -5.25 -2.09
N ALA A 133 2.18 -5.23 -2.34
CA ALA A 133 1.55 -5.77 -3.54
C ALA A 133 0.23 -5.07 -3.89
N PHE A 134 -0.12 -5.12 -5.18
CA PHE A 134 -1.46 -4.79 -5.67
C PHE A 134 -2.05 -5.99 -6.42
N ASP A 135 -3.38 -6.05 -6.48
CA ASP A 135 -4.09 -7.11 -7.19
C ASP A 135 -4.86 -6.52 -8.37
N ILE A 136 -4.72 -7.12 -9.55
CA ILE A 136 -5.58 -6.83 -10.71
C ILE A 136 -6.65 -7.92 -10.81
N GLY A 137 -7.92 -7.52 -10.79
CA GLY A 137 -9.03 -8.48 -10.94
C GLY A 137 -9.49 -8.69 -12.37
N TRP A 138 -9.18 -7.76 -13.26
CA TRP A 138 -9.51 -7.81 -14.68
C TRP A 138 -8.65 -6.81 -15.45
N TYR A 139 -8.38 -7.10 -16.72
CA TYR A 139 -7.78 -6.15 -17.65
C TYR A 139 -8.36 -6.32 -19.07
N SER A 140 -8.18 -5.31 -19.92
CA SER A 140 -8.48 -5.36 -21.35
C SER A 140 -7.49 -4.52 -22.15
N GLY A 141 -7.14 -4.99 -23.35
CA GLY A 141 -6.06 -4.42 -24.13
C GLY A 141 -4.74 -4.89 -23.56
N ASP A 142 -4.14 -4.06 -22.72
CA ASP A 142 -2.97 -4.39 -21.93
C ASP A 142 -3.16 -4.04 -20.44
N SER A 143 -2.15 -4.29 -19.61
CA SER A 143 -2.28 -4.20 -18.15
C SER A 143 -1.15 -3.45 -17.46
N ASP A 144 -0.45 -2.59 -18.18
CA ASP A 144 0.66 -1.84 -17.61
C ASP A 144 0.21 -0.90 -16.50
N VAL A 145 0.96 -0.90 -15.39
CA VAL A 145 0.63 -0.16 -14.17
C VAL A 145 1.77 0.76 -13.78
N THR A 146 1.43 1.95 -13.29
CA THR A 146 2.37 2.83 -12.59
C THR A 146 2.01 2.94 -11.12
N VAL A 147 3.02 2.77 -10.26
CA VAL A 147 2.91 2.94 -8.82
C VAL A 147 3.81 4.08 -8.36
N MET A 148 3.25 5.02 -7.60
CA MET A 148 3.98 6.15 -7.03
C MET A 148 3.70 6.30 -5.54
N ALA A 149 4.65 6.88 -4.82
CA ALA A 149 4.50 7.23 -3.42
C ALA A 149 4.89 8.69 -3.18
N TYR A 150 4.20 9.35 -2.25
CA TYR A 150 4.58 10.67 -1.79
C TYR A 150 5.76 10.60 -0.80
N GLN A 151 6.85 11.28 -1.13
CA GLN A 151 8.09 11.32 -0.35
C GLN A 151 8.53 12.74 0.04
N GLY A 152 7.74 13.76 -0.34
CA GLY A 152 8.10 15.18 -0.20
C GLY A 152 7.76 15.85 1.13
N GLY A 153 7.19 15.14 2.10
CA GLY A 153 6.67 15.74 3.34
C GLY A 153 6.48 14.74 4.48
N THR A 154 6.06 15.24 5.64
CA THR A 154 5.74 14.41 6.82
C THR A 154 4.37 13.74 6.65
N PRO A 155 4.15 12.57 7.30
CA PRO A 155 2.81 11.97 7.41
C PRO A 155 1.74 13.00 7.80
N GLY A 156 0.60 12.98 7.10
CA GLY A 156 -0.50 13.93 7.30
C GLY A 156 -0.42 15.25 6.49
N SER A 157 0.61 15.47 5.66
CA SER A 157 0.54 16.50 4.59
C SER A 157 -0.66 16.21 3.66
N GLN A 158 -1.30 17.21 3.03
CA GLN A 158 -2.50 17.02 2.19
C GLN A 158 -2.17 16.97 0.68
N PRO A 159 -1.40 16.00 0.14
CA PRO A 159 -0.97 16.01 -1.25
C PRO A 159 -2.13 15.94 -2.25
N ALA A 160 -3.31 15.47 -1.84
CA ALA A 160 -4.54 15.56 -2.62
C ALA A 160 -4.85 16.99 -3.10
N GLU A 161 -4.66 17.99 -2.22
CA GLU A 161 -4.84 19.41 -2.54
C GLU A 161 -3.73 19.93 -3.47
N HIS A 162 -2.57 19.26 -3.46
CA HIS A 162 -1.38 19.67 -4.21
C HIS A 162 -1.26 19.00 -5.59
N ILE A 163 -2.05 17.98 -5.92
CA ILE A 163 -2.03 17.36 -7.25
C ILE A 163 -3.11 17.91 -8.18
N ASN A 164 -4.21 18.44 -7.64
CA ASN A 164 -5.25 19.05 -8.47
C ASN A 164 -4.70 20.30 -9.19
N GLY A 165 -4.87 20.39 -10.51
CA GLY A 165 -4.31 21.49 -11.28
C GLY A 165 -2.79 21.39 -11.52
N VAL A 166 -2.13 20.29 -11.16
CA VAL A 166 -0.72 20.05 -11.50
C VAL A 166 -0.61 19.25 -12.80
N ASN A 167 0.41 19.54 -13.61
CA ASN A 167 0.72 18.69 -14.77
C ASN A 167 1.25 17.34 -14.28
N LEU A 168 0.87 16.23 -14.94
CA LEU A 168 1.29 14.90 -14.49
C LEU A 168 2.83 14.75 -14.40
N SER A 169 3.56 15.33 -15.35
CA SER A 169 5.04 15.40 -15.32
C SER A 169 5.62 16.28 -14.21
N GLY A 170 4.81 17.14 -13.60
CA GLY A 170 5.17 18.01 -12.48
C GLY A 170 5.00 17.35 -11.10
N LEU A 171 4.49 16.11 -11.02
CA LEU A 171 4.33 15.40 -9.75
C LEU A 171 5.65 15.23 -9.00
N ALA A 172 6.75 14.98 -9.70
CA ALA A 172 8.09 14.87 -9.11
C ALA A 172 8.52 16.14 -8.36
N ALA A 173 8.24 17.31 -8.93
CA ALA A 173 8.51 18.59 -8.28
C ALA A 173 7.61 18.85 -7.06
N ASN A 174 6.49 18.13 -6.96
CA ASN A 174 5.54 18.18 -5.84
C ASN A 174 5.75 17.03 -4.84
N GLY A 175 6.91 16.36 -4.87
CA GLY A 175 7.30 15.39 -3.85
C GLY A 175 6.81 13.96 -4.10
N TRP A 176 6.28 13.65 -5.28
CA TRP A 176 5.93 12.29 -5.66
C TRP A 176 7.12 11.59 -6.33
N SER A 177 7.35 10.33 -5.96
CA SER A 177 8.36 9.49 -6.57
C SER A 177 7.69 8.29 -7.24
N VAL A 178 8.11 7.98 -8.46
CA VAL A 178 7.74 6.71 -9.10
C VAL A 178 8.47 5.59 -8.37
N ILE A 179 7.70 4.63 -7.86
CA ILE A 179 8.23 3.45 -7.17
C ILE A 179 8.52 2.36 -8.20
N SER A 180 7.55 2.08 -9.07
CA SER A 180 7.68 1.06 -10.10
C SER A 180 6.74 1.30 -11.27
N HIS A 181 7.14 0.75 -12.42
CA HIS A 181 6.24 0.41 -13.51
C HIS A 181 6.18 -1.11 -13.60
N HIS A 182 4.99 -1.66 -13.86
CA HIS A 182 4.79 -3.09 -14.05
C HIS A 182 4.32 -3.32 -15.46
N SER A 183 5.10 -4.05 -16.25
CA SER A 183 4.72 -4.40 -17.60
C SER A 183 3.93 -5.70 -17.63
N ASN A 184 2.74 -5.64 -18.20
CA ASN A 184 1.81 -6.76 -18.42
C ASN A 184 1.62 -7.72 -17.22
N PRO A 185 1.37 -7.22 -15.99
CA PRO A 185 1.13 -8.05 -14.81
C PRO A 185 -0.06 -9.01 -14.96
N GLY A 186 -1.01 -8.73 -15.85
CA GLY A 186 -2.20 -9.56 -16.06
C GLY A 186 -3.13 -9.54 -14.85
N THR A 187 -3.81 -10.66 -14.56
CA THR A 187 -4.68 -10.77 -13.36
C THR A 187 -3.97 -11.50 -12.23
N GLY A 188 -4.29 -11.11 -10.99
CA GLY A 188 -3.69 -11.66 -9.78
C GLY A 188 -2.87 -10.63 -9.02
N SER A 189 -2.09 -11.14 -8.06
CA SER A 189 -1.24 -10.33 -7.20
C SER A 189 0.09 -10.05 -7.85
N GLU A 190 0.50 -8.79 -7.85
CA GLU A 190 1.77 -8.32 -8.35
C GLU A 190 2.53 -7.60 -7.23
N SER A 191 3.79 -7.97 -7.01
CA SER A 191 4.63 -7.35 -5.99
C SER A 191 5.10 -6.00 -6.47
N VAL A 192 4.82 -4.93 -5.72
CA VAL A 192 5.19 -3.55 -6.09
C VAL A 192 6.70 -3.37 -6.19
N ASN A 193 7.45 -4.04 -5.31
CA ASN A 193 8.88 -3.88 -5.25
C ASN A 193 9.56 -5.15 -4.74
N SER A 194 9.96 -6.02 -5.67
CA SER A 194 10.57 -7.31 -5.33
C SER A 194 12.03 -7.20 -4.87
N ASN A 195 12.68 -6.02 -5.00
CA ASN A 195 14.13 -5.89 -4.87
C ASN A 195 14.64 -4.63 -4.12
N LEU A 196 13.78 -3.85 -3.46
CA LEU A 196 14.20 -2.67 -2.68
C LEU A 196 13.73 -2.74 -1.22
N GLU A 197 14.36 -1.92 -0.38
CA GLU A 197 13.91 -1.66 0.98
C GLU A 197 12.46 -1.13 0.99
N PRO A 198 11.66 -1.45 2.04
CA PRO A 198 10.29 -0.97 2.15
C PRO A 198 10.22 0.55 2.03
N VAL A 199 9.44 1.04 1.07
CA VAL A 199 9.11 2.46 0.95
C VAL A 199 7.89 2.71 1.80
N TYR A 200 7.99 3.61 2.78
CA TYR A 200 6.85 4.03 3.59
C TYR A 200 6.33 5.38 3.11
N SER A 201 5.01 5.49 2.99
CA SER A 201 4.32 6.73 2.66
C SER A 201 2.89 6.70 3.21
N SER A 202 2.39 7.88 3.59
CA SER A 202 0.97 8.08 3.89
C SER A 202 0.10 8.17 2.64
N TYR A 203 0.71 8.36 1.47
CA TYR A 203 0.00 8.52 0.19
C TYR A 203 0.62 7.70 -0.93
N TRP A 204 -0.23 6.97 -1.65
CA TRP A 204 0.16 6.14 -2.79
C TRP A 204 -0.73 6.44 -3.98
N ILE A 205 -0.19 6.34 -5.19
CA ILE A 205 -0.94 6.38 -6.45
C ILE A 205 -0.73 5.06 -7.17
N ILE A 206 -1.83 4.48 -7.65
CA ILE A 206 -1.83 3.33 -8.56
C ILE A 206 -2.77 3.66 -9.71
N GLY A 207 -2.30 3.49 -10.94
CA GLY A 207 -3.12 3.68 -12.13
C GLY A 207 -2.60 2.90 -13.32
N ALA A 208 -3.34 2.98 -14.43
CA ALA A 208 -2.84 2.54 -15.73
C ALA A 208 -1.54 3.28 -16.07
N TYR A 209 -0.75 2.74 -16.99
CA TYR A 209 0.58 3.28 -17.26
C TYR A 209 0.57 4.78 -17.61
N MET A 210 1.36 5.54 -16.85
CA MET A 210 1.46 7.00 -16.92
C MET A 210 2.80 7.39 -17.56
N SER A 211 2.90 7.35 -18.89
CA SER A 211 4.17 7.65 -19.59
C SER A 211 4.72 9.07 -19.37
N ALA A 212 3.90 9.99 -18.83
CA ALA A 212 4.31 11.36 -18.53
C ALA A 212 5.12 11.49 -17.22
N VAL A 213 5.14 10.47 -16.36
CA VAL A 213 6.04 10.40 -15.21
C VAL A 213 7.26 9.55 -15.58
N GLY A 214 8.46 9.98 -15.16
CA GLY A 214 9.72 9.31 -15.55
C GLY A 214 9.93 7.97 -14.85
N ALA A 215 10.97 7.24 -15.26
CA ALA A 215 11.27 5.92 -14.74
C ALA A 215 11.60 5.91 -13.23
N GLY A 216 10.95 5.00 -12.49
CA GLY A 216 11.37 4.53 -11.16
C GLY A 216 12.54 3.54 -11.24
N SER A 217 12.60 2.57 -10.30
CA SER A 217 13.69 1.57 -10.20
C SER A 217 13.75 0.52 -11.33
N GLY A 218 13.03 0.72 -12.44
CA GLY A 218 13.06 -0.18 -13.58
C GLY A 218 12.09 0.30 -14.66
N ASP A 219 12.68 0.64 -15.80
CA ASP A 219 12.14 0.77 -17.16
C ASP A 219 10.88 1.63 -17.42
N MET A 220 11.03 2.51 -18.43
CA MET A 220 9.88 3.05 -19.15
C MET A 220 9.23 1.90 -19.93
N ILE A 221 7.92 1.81 -19.90
CA ILE A 221 7.20 0.92 -20.80
C ILE A 221 7.08 1.63 -22.16
N THR A 222 7.47 0.91 -23.22
CA THR A 222 7.75 1.52 -24.54
C THR A 222 6.75 1.18 -25.63
N ASP A 223 5.75 0.36 -25.32
CA ASP A 223 4.65 0.16 -26.26
C ASP A 223 3.65 1.33 -26.21
N SER A 224 2.71 1.27 -27.15
CA SER A 224 1.64 2.25 -27.31
C SER A 224 0.27 1.61 -27.11
N ASN A 225 0.23 0.51 -26.37
CA ASN A 225 -1.02 -0.19 -26.10
C ASN A 225 -1.87 0.63 -25.14
N TRP A 226 -3.16 0.33 -25.17
CA TRP A 226 -4.12 0.92 -24.25
C TRP A 226 -4.21 -0.02 -23.06
N ASP A 227 -3.91 0.51 -21.89
CA ASP A 227 -4.00 -0.20 -20.63
C ASP A 227 -5.36 0.06 -20.01
N GLY A 228 -6.02 -1.00 -19.59
CA GLY A 228 -7.28 -0.89 -18.86
C GLY A 228 -7.34 -1.95 -17.79
N ILE A 229 -7.30 -1.54 -16.52
CA ILE A 229 -7.28 -2.46 -15.37
C ILE A 229 -8.45 -2.21 -14.42
N LYS A 230 -8.85 -3.25 -13.68
CA LYS A 230 -9.70 -3.13 -12.49
C LYS A 230 -8.88 -3.51 -11.26
N LEU A 231 -8.66 -2.55 -10.36
CA LEU A 231 -7.82 -2.75 -9.19
C LEU A 231 -8.59 -3.49 -8.11
N ALA A 232 -8.24 -4.75 -7.91
CA ALA A 232 -8.93 -5.68 -7.02
C ALA A 232 -8.60 -5.48 -5.53
N GLY A 233 -7.39 -5.03 -5.23
CA GLY A 233 -6.91 -4.94 -3.87
C GLY A 233 -5.50 -4.40 -3.76
N ILE A 234 -5.13 -4.08 -2.52
CA ILE A 234 -3.76 -3.75 -2.14
C ILE A 234 -3.42 -4.47 -0.85
N THR A 235 -2.16 -4.87 -0.72
CA THR A 235 -1.60 -5.48 0.47
C THR A 235 -0.32 -4.77 0.85
N GLY A 236 -0.13 -4.55 2.13
CA GLY A 236 1.06 -3.91 2.63
C GLY A 236 1.19 -3.98 4.13
N THR A 237 2.00 -3.08 4.65
CA THR A 237 2.39 -3.06 6.06
C THR A 237 2.24 -1.65 6.61
N ILE A 238 1.45 -1.49 7.67
CA ILE A 238 1.36 -0.22 8.40
C ILE A 238 2.49 -0.17 9.42
N SER A 239 3.31 0.88 9.35
CA SER A 239 4.26 1.24 10.39
C SER A 239 3.45 1.58 11.65
N SER A 240 3.59 0.77 12.68
CA SER A 240 3.10 1.15 14.00
C SER A 240 4.22 1.93 14.67
N PRO A 241 3.99 3.17 15.15
CA PRO A 241 4.95 3.80 16.04
C PRO A 241 5.17 2.84 17.23
N PRO A 242 6.40 2.73 17.77
CA PRO A 242 6.62 1.92 18.96
C PRO A 242 5.58 2.34 20.00
N PRO A 243 4.91 1.40 20.68
CA PRO A 243 3.85 1.73 21.61
C PRO A 243 4.36 2.82 22.55
N THR A 244 3.72 3.99 22.54
CA THR A 244 4.12 5.16 23.34
C THR A 244 4.10 4.87 24.84
N ASN A 245 3.51 3.73 25.21
CA ASN A 245 3.42 3.19 26.54
C ASN A 245 4.04 1.78 26.60
N SER A 246 5.19 1.57 25.96
CA SER A 246 6.01 0.38 26.21
C SER A 246 6.48 0.44 27.67
N VAL A 247 5.61 0.00 28.58
CA VAL A 247 6.05 -0.51 29.87
C VAL A 247 7.11 -1.54 29.51
N PRO A 248 8.37 -1.38 29.94
CA PRO A 248 9.37 -2.40 29.75
C PRO A 248 8.74 -3.72 30.16
N GLU A 249 8.74 -4.74 29.28
CA GLU A 249 8.33 -6.08 29.67
C GLU A 249 9.02 -6.35 31.01
N PRO A 250 8.27 -6.60 32.09
CA PRO A 250 8.85 -6.57 33.40
C PRO A 250 10.00 -7.57 33.39
N SER A 251 11.15 -7.14 33.90
CA SER A 251 12.39 -7.92 33.90
C SER A 251 12.23 -9.31 34.54
N THR A 252 11.07 -9.56 35.16
CA THR A 252 10.55 -10.85 35.61
C THR A 252 10.41 -11.89 34.50
N LEU A 253 10.02 -11.54 33.26
CA LEU A 253 9.88 -12.51 32.15
C LEU A 253 11.26 -12.98 31.66
N LEU A 254 12.20 -12.05 31.56
CA LEU A 254 13.62 -12.36 31.31
C LEU A 254 14.25 -13.12 32.50
N MET A 255 14.00 -12.71 33.75
CA MET A 255 14.46 -13.42 34.94
C MET A 255 13.84 -14.82 35.05
N MET A 256 12.61 -15.00 34.59
CA MET A 256 11.95 -16.31 34.52
C MET A 256 12.59 -17.18 33.44
N ALA A 257 12.86 -16.64 32.25
CA ALA A 257 13.58 -17.37 31.19
C ALA A 257 15.01 -17.73 31.63
N LEU A 258 15.74 -16.80 32.25
CA LEU A 258 17.07 -17.05 32.81
C LEU A 258 17.02 -18.04 33.99
N GLY A 259 16.00 -17.94 34.85
CA GLY A 259 15.76 -18.86 35.94
C GLY A 259 15.51 -20.29 35.44
N LEU A 260 14.70 -20.45 34.38
CA LEU A 260 14.46 -21.73 33.72
C LEU A 260 15.71 -22.29 33.05
N ALA A 261 16.55 -21.45 32.43
CA ALA A 261 17.85 -21.85 31.87
C ALA A 261 18.84 -22.31 32.95
N VAL A 262 18.87 -21.65 34.12
CA VAL A 262 19.71 -22.06 35.26
C VAL A 262 19.20 -23.36 35.90
N VAL A 263 17.88 -23.51 36.06
CA VAL A 263 17.26 -24.73 36.63
C VAL A 263 17.42 -25.95 35.69
N SER A 264 17.29 -25.76 34.39
CA SER A 264 17.54 -26.82 33.39
C SER A 264 19.01 -27.26 33.36
N ARG A 265 19.96 -26.36 33.63
CA ARG A 265 21.38 -26.74 33.76
C ARG A 265 21.68 -27.55 35.03
N LYS A 266 20.99 -27.26 36.13
CA LYS A 266 21.14 -27.98 37.41
C LYS A 266 20.63 -29.42 37.31
N THR A 267 19.50 -29.64 36.65
CA THR A 267 18.92 -30.99 36.48
C THR A 267 19.74 -31.91 35.56
N ILE A 268 20.49 -31.36 34.60
CA ILE A 268 21.43 -32.12 33.77
C ILE A 268 22.66 -32.54 34.58
N LEU A 269 23.22 -31.65 35.39
CA LEU A 269 24.40 -31.94 36.23
C LEU A 269 24.11 -32.97 37.33
N ASP A 270 22.91 -32.94 37.92
CA ASP A 270 22.50 -33.92 38.94
C ASP A 270 22.25 -35.32 38.35
N LYS A 271 21.90 -35.43 37.06
CA LYS A 271 21.80 -36.72 36.35
C LYS A 271 23.17 -37.32 36.01
N ILE A 272 24.18 -36.49 35.76
CA ILE A 272 25.55 -36.93 35.44
C ILE A 272 26.29 -37.47 36.67
N LYS A 273 25.99 -36.99 37.89
CA LYS A 273 26.60 -37.46 39.15
C LYS A 273 26.06 -38.80 39.68
N LYS A 274 25.09 -39.41 39.01
CA LYS A 274 24.47 -40.70 39.39
C LYS A 274 24.91 -41.88 38.52
N ILE A 275 25.94 -41.70 37.70
CA ILE A 275 26.66 -42.76 36.95
C ILE A 275 28.05 -42.85 37.57
#